data_AF-A0A973EBZ8-F1
#
_entry.id   AF-A0A973EBZ8-F1
#
_cell.length_a   1.000
_cell.length_b   1.000
_cell.length_c   1.000
_cell.angle_alpha   90.00
_cell.angle_beta   90.00
_cell.angle_gamma   90.00
#
_symmetry.space_group_name_H-M   'P 1'
#
loop_
_entity.id
_entity.type
_entity.pdbx_description
1 polymer ?
#
loop_
_entity_poly.entity_id
_entity_poly.type
_entity_poly.pdbx_seq_one_letter_code
_entity_poly.pdbx_strand_id
1 'polypeptide(L)'
;SRGIPFTLSTVSCASLETLADAVPEARLWFQLYVLDDEAVRNDMLERAKNVGVDTLMVTTDTVVLGRREWDSRSYLNPRRLALSYLLDAALHPQWAYRALWPQGLPTLGNLMKYLPREQQSAGSAAGYINQRMTRRLTWEVLADIRQRWPGKLLVKGILNAEDALEARRIGADGVVVTNHGGRQLDGAPATLDALPEVVDAVGDSMHVLLDSGIRRGSDIAKAVALGAEGVLCGRATLYGLALGGEAGAAHAIDLLKDQLHNLMAQLGRPTLEQIDRRCLRRSPYASPRGDLPQRPSDTLPGGETPGDVP
;
A
#
# COMPACT_ATOMS: atom_id res chain seq x y z
N SER A 1 -7.09 -3.89 -19.71
CA SER A 1 -7.23 -5.25 -20.30
C SER A 1 -7.65 -6.37 -19.34
N ARG A 2 -7.41 -6.34 -18.01
CA ARG A 2 -7.73 -7.47 -17.09
C ARG A 2 -8.92 -7.26 -16.15
N GLY A 3 -9.68 -6.18 -16.33
CA GLY A 3 -10.87 -5.89 -15.53
C GLY A 3 -10.62 -5.55 -14.06
N ILE A 4 -9.36 -5.36 -13.66
CA ILE A 4 -8.98 -4.94 -12.30
C ILE A 4 -8.78 -3.42 -12.25
N PRO A 5 -9.21 -2.72 -11.19
CA PRO A 5 -8.93 -1.30 -11.01
C PRO A 5 -7.42 -1.04 -10.86
N PHE A 6 -6.97 0.13 -11.32
CA PHE A 6 -5.61 0.62 -11.11
C PHE A 6 -5.62 1.85 -10.22
N THR A 7 -4.95 1.77 -9.07
CA THR A 7 -4.85 2.88 -8.12
C THR A 7 -3.62 3.74 -8.40
N LEU A 8 -3.83 4.95 -8.93
CA LEU A 8 -2.77 5.92 -9.18
C LEU A 8 -2.41 6.67 -7.89
N SER A 9 -1.11 6.73 -7.56
CA SER A 9 -0.64 7.48 -6.39
C SER A 9 -0.57 8.98 -6.62
N THR A 10 -0.76 9.79 -5.57
CA THR A 10 -0.46 11.22 -5.57
C THR A 10 0.97 11.52 -6.04
N VAL A 11 1.93 10.64 -5.73
CA VAL A 11 3.36 10.80 -6.09
C VAL A 11 3.75 9.96 -7.32
N SER A 12 2.83 9.74 -8.25
CA SER A 12 3.09 9.03 -9.50
C SER A 12 3.93 9.85 -10.49
N CYS A 13 4.61 9.15 -11.41
CA CYS A 13 5.36 9.79 -12.50
C CYS A 13 4.46 10.43 -13.56
N ALA A 14 3.36 9.75 -13.91
CA ALA A 14 2.31 10.29 -14.77
C ALA A 14 1.26 11.07 -13.95
N SER A 15 0.61 12.06 -14.56
CA SER A 15 -0.56 12.70 -13.96
C SER A 15 -1.82 11.87 -14.19
N LEU A 16 -2.88 12.18 -13.45
CA LEU A 16 -4.23 11.65 -13.65
C LEU A 16 -4.71 11.81 -15.09
N GLU A 17 -4.54 13.02 -15.65
CA GLU A 17 -4.96 13.38 -17.00
C GLU A 17 -4.19 12.59 -18.06
N THR A 18 -2.86 12.55 -17.94
CA THR A 18 -2.03 11.77 -18.88
C THR A 18 -2.42 10.30 -18.90
N LEU A 19 -2.71 9.71 -17.72
CA LEU A 19 -3.09 8.31 -17.67
C LEU A 19 -4.51 8.07 -18.21
N ALA A 20 -5.46 8.95 -17.90
CA ALA A 20 -6.83 8.87 -18.39
C ALA A 20 -6.89 9.03 -19.92
N ASP A 21 -6.08 9.92 -20.49
CA ASP A 21 -5.98 10.11 -21.94
C ASP A 21 -5.30 8.91 -22.63
N ALA A 22 -4.27 8.35 -21.98
CA ALA A 22 -3.50 7.25 -22.55
C ALA A 22 -4.25 5.91 -22.51
N VAL A 23 -5.11 5.70 -21.49
CA VAL A 23 -5.86 4.46 -21.30
C VAL A 23 -7.30 4.76 -20.85
N PRO A 24 -8.17 5.29 -21.73
CA PRO A 24 -9.51 5.75 -21.36
C PRO A 24 -10.43 4.65 -20.81
N GLU A 25 -10.17 3.40 -21.14
CA GLU A 25 -10.92 2.24 -20.65
C GLU A 25 -10.45 1.73 -19.28
N ALA A 26 -9.36 2.28 -18.73
CA ALA A 26 -8.88 1.89 -17.42
C ALA A 26 -9.83 2.38 -16.32
N ARG A 27 -10.25 1.47 -15.45
CA ARG A 27 -10.94 1.84 -14.21
C ARG A 27 -9.91 2.40 -13.22
N LEU A 28 -9.78 3.72 -13.20
CA LEU A 28 -8.81 4.42 -12.36
C LEU A 28 -9.38 4.70 -10.97
N TRP A 29 -8.62 4.29 -9.96
CA TRP A 29 -8.76 4.77 -8.59
C TRP A 29 -7.66 5.80 -8.33
N PHE A 30 -7.90 6.75 -7.43
CA PHE A 30 -6.88 7.73 -7.05
C PHE A 30 -6.54 7.61 -5.57
N GLN A 31 -5.26 7.43 -5.27
CA GLN A 31 -4.76 7.47 -3.92
C GLN A 31 -4.29 8.88 -3.58
N LEU A 32 -4.90 9.48 -2.56
CA LEU A 32 -4.61 10.82 -2.05
C LEU A 32 -3.69 10.76 -0.83
N TYR A 33 -2.58 11.50 -0.88
CA TYR A 33 -1.89 11.97 0.31
C TYR A 33 -2.40 13.36 0.67
N VAL A 34 -2.78 13.57 1.93
CA VAL A 34 -3.29 14.86 2.37
C VAL A 34 -2.11 15.82 2.57
N LEU A 35 -2.07 16.86 1.74
CA LEU A 35 -1.12 17.96 1.86
C LEU A 35 -1.71 19.07 2.74
N ASP A 36 -0.84 19.87 3.36
CA ASP A 36 -1.27 20.97 4.25
C ASP A 36 -2.04 22.08 3.53
N ASP A 37 -1.83 22.24 2.22
CA ASP A 37 -2.51 23.24 1.42
C ASP A 37 -3.89 22.72 0.97
N GLU A 38 -4.95 23.28 1.55
CA GLU A 38 -6.33 22.94 1.22
C GLU A 38 -6.69 23.24 -0.24
N ALA A 39 -6.15 24.31 -0.85
CA ALA A 39 -6.41 24.62 -2.24
C ALA A 39 -5.82 23.54 -3.17
N VAL A 40 -4.61 23.06 -2.85
CA VAL A 40 -3.98 21.94 -3.57
C VAL A 40 -4.81 20.66 -3.40
N ARG A 41 -5.25 20.35 -2.18
CA ARG A 41 -6.13 19.20 -1.91
C ARG A 41 -7.41 19.25 -2.73
N ASN A 42 -8.12 20.38 -2.69
CA ASN A 42 -9.39 20.56 -3.38
C ASN A 42 -9.24 20.45 -4.90
N ASP A 43 -8.19 21.04 -5.45
CA ASP A 43 -7.90 20.94 -6.87
C ASP A 43 -7.53 19.50 -7.29
N MET A 44 -6.81 18.72 -6.47
CA MET A 44 -6.57 17.30 -6.76
C MET A 44 -7.87 16.48 -6.78
N LEU A 45 -8.79 16.73 -5.84
CA LEU A 45 -10.09 16.07 -5.81
C LEU A 45 -10.88 16.38 -7.08
N GLU A 46 -10.92 17.65 -7.50
CA GLU A 46 -11.64 18.05 -8.71
C GLU A 46 -11.01 17.46 -9.97
N ARG A 47 -9.67 17.42 -10.06
CA ARG A 47 -8.95 16.77 -11.16
C ARG A 47 -9.28 15.28 -11.26
N ALA A 48 -9.24 14.56 -10.13
CA ALA A 48 -9.59 13.14 -10.10
C ALA A 48 -11.01 12.90 -10.59
N LYS A 49 -11.96 13.72 -10.13
CA LYS A 49 -13.36 13.67 -10.57
C LYS A 49 -13.50 13.95 -12.08
N ASN A 50 -12.82 14.96 -12.59
CA ASN A 50 -12.91 15.36 -14.00
C ASN A 50 -12.39 14.31 -14.98
N VAL A 51 -11.44 13.47 -14.55
CA VAL A 51 -10.94 12.35 -15.36
C VAL A 51 -11.71 11.03 -15.11
N GLY A 52 -12.82 11.08 -14.38
CA GLY A 52 -13.70 9.92 -14.19
C GLY A 52 -13.24 8.92 -13.12
N VAL A 53 -12.39 9.32 -12.18
CA VAL A 53 -12.06 8.47 -11.02
C VAL A 53 -13.31 8.21 -10.20
N ASP A 54 -13.65 6.94 -9.98
CA ASP A 54 -14.84 6.53 -9.21
C ASP A 54 -14.55 6.31 -7.72
N THR A 55 -13.28 6.08 -7.36
CA THR A 55 -12.87 5.67 -6.01
C THR A 55 -11.63 6.44 -5.57
N LEU A 56 -11.74 7.10 -4.43
CA LEU A 56 -10.66 7.80 -3.75
C LEU A 56 -10.16 6.97 -2.58
N MET A 57 -8.84 6.85 -2.46
CA MET A 57 -8.18 6.14 -1.37
C MET A 57 -7.29 7.09 -0.58
N VAL A 58 -7.68 7.46 0.63
CA VAL A 58 -6.89 8.36 1.48
C VAL A 58 -5.91 7.53 2.30
N THR A 59 -4.62 7.75 2.11
CA THR A 59 -3.58 7.05 2.88
C THR A 59 -3.29 7.78 4.18
N THR A 60 -3.45 7.10 5.31
CA THR A 60 -3.31 7.67 6.66
C THR A 60 -2.02 7.30 7.37
N ASP A 61 -1.30 6.28 6.90
CA ASP A 61 -0.13 5.68 7.55
C ASP A 61 1.23 6.31 7.18
N THR A 62 1.22 7.49 6.54
CA THR A 62 2.44 8.18 6.07
C THR A 62 2.51 9.67 6.42
N VAL A 63 1.86 10.11 7.51
CA VAL A 63 1.99 11.49 8.02
C VAL A 63 3.45 11.87 8.31
N VAL A 64 4.25 10.88 8.67
CA VAL A 64 5.70 10.93 8.70
C VAL A 64 6.22 9.73 7.92
N LEU A 65 7.26 9.93 7.09
CA LEU A 65 7.88 8.81 6.39
C LEU A 65 8.58 7.87 7.38
N GLY A 66 8.40 6.57 7.17
CA GLY A 66 9.10 5.56 7.93
C GLY A 66 10.62 5.65 7.78
N ARG A 67 11.34 5.20 8.81
CA ARG A 67 12.80 5.17 8.81
C ARG A 67 13.30 4.01 7.95
N ARG A 68 13.52 4.27 6.66
CA ARG A 68 14.05 3.28 5.71
C ARG A 68 15.56 3.34 5.67
N GLU A 69 16.20 2.51 6.49
CA GLU A 69 17.67 2.53 6.63
C GLU A 69 18.41 2.22 5.32
N TRP A 70 17.80 1.43 4.44
CA TRP A 70 18.32 1.19 3.10
C TRP A 70 18.45 2.48 2.29
N ASP A 71 17.42 3.33 2.31
CA ASP A 71 17.42 4.62 1.62
C ASP A 71 18.52 5.51 2.23
N SER A 72 18.62 5.60 3.55
CA SER A 72 19.66 6.39 4.22
C SER A 72 21.09 5.95 3.90
N ARG A 73 21.33 4.66 3.64
CA ARG A 73 22.64 4.16 3.19
C ARG A 73 22.93 4.43 1.71
N SER A 74 21.89 4.69 0.92
CA SER A 74 22.00 4.88 -0.53
C SER A 74 22.40 6.31 -0.92
N TYR A 75 22.18 7.28 -0.04
CA TYR A 75 22.40 8.70 -0.29
C TYR A 75 23.40 9.29 0.70
N LEU A 76 24.32 10.14 0.20
CA LEU A 76 25.21 10.96 1.04
C LEU A 76 24.46 12.14 1.67
N ASN A 77 23.45 12.65 0.95
CA ASN A 77 22.47 13.63 1.42
C ASN A 77 21.22 13.53 0.50
N PRO A 78 20.07 14.17 0.83
CA PRO A 78 18.82 14.00 0.08
C PRO A 78 18.87 14.30 -1.43
N ARG A 79 19.97 14.85 -1.94
CA ARG A 79 20.17 15.19 -3.35
C ARG A 79 21.34 14.46 -4.02
N ARG A 80 22.11 13.63 -3.29
CA ARG A 80 23.34 13.02 -3.81
C ARG A 80 23.42 11.54 -3.46
N LEU A 81 23.34 10.70 -4.49
CA LEU A 81 23.62 9.27 -4.40
C LEU A 81 25.07 9.03 -3.95
N ALA A 82 25.28 7.98 -3.16
CA ALA A 82 26.63 7.52 -2.84
C ALA A 82 27.32 6.97 -4.10
N LEU A 83 28.66 7.07 -4.15
CA LEU A 83 29.45 6.68 -5.32
C LEU A 83 29.23 5.22 -5.70
N SER A 84 29.06 4.32 -4.72
CA SER A 84 28.74 2.91 -4.95
C SER A 84 27.46 2.73 -5.78
N TYR A 85 26.42 3.54 -5.53
CA TYR A 85 25.15 3.46 -6.27
C TYR A 85 25.21 4.16 -7.63
N LEU A 86 26.08 5.16 -7.80
CA LEU A 86 26.37 5.72 -9.13
C LEU A 86 27.07 4.67 -10.02
N LEU A 87 28.04 3.94 -9.45
CA LEU A 87 28.70 2.83 -10.14
C LEU A 87 27.71 1.70 -10.43
N ASP A 88 26.86 1.35 -9.46
CA ASP A 88 25.81 0.36 -9.65
C ASP A 88 24.88 0.74 -10.83
N ALA A 89 24.40 1.98 -10.88
CA ALA A 89 23.59 2.47 -12.00
C ALA A 89 24.35 2.39 -13.35
N ALA A 90 25.64 2.70 -13.37
CA ALA A 90 26.47 2.60 -14.57
C ALA A 90 26.69 1.15 -15.04
N LEU A 91 26.74 0.20 -14.10
CA LEU A 91 26.84 -1.24 -14.39
C LEU A 91 25.52 -1.86 -14.87
N HIS A 92 24.40 -1.11 -14.84
CA HIS A 92 23.09 -1.55 -15.31
C HIS A 92 22.58 -0.70 -16.49
N PRO A 93 23.28 -0.69 -17.65
CA PRO A 93 22.91 0.17 -18.78
C PRO A 93 21.54 -0.15 -19.37
N GLN A 94 21.10 -1.42 -19.30
CA GLN A 94 19.77 -1.83 -19.73
C GLN A 94 18.66 -1.20 -18.87
N TRP A 95 18.90 -1.02 -17.58
CA TRP A 95 17.97 -0.30 -16.71
C TRP A 95 17.91 1.17 -17.12
N ALA A 96 19.04 1.83 -17.33
CA ALA A 96 19.07 3.24 -17.73
C ALA A 96 18.35 3.47 -19.07
N TYR A 97 18.57 2.59 -20.04
CA TYR A 97 17.87 2.62 -21.33
C TYR A 97 16.35 2.46 -21.20
N ARG A 98 15.87 1.65 -20.26
CA ARG A 98 14.42 1.39 -20.09
C ARG A 98 13.73 2.39 -19.18
N ALA A 99 14.39 2.83 -18.12
CA ALA A 99 13.81 3.62 -17.05
C ALA A 99 14.02 5.13 -17.23
N LEU A 100 15.10 5.54 -17.92
CA LEU A 100 15.46 6.95 -18.11
C LEU A 100 15.33 7.40 -19.57
N TRP A 101 15.49 6.51 -20.54
CA TRP A 101 15.30 6.83 -21.95
C TRP A 101 13.95 6.29 -22.43
N PRO A 102 13.16 7.02 -23.25
CA PRO A 102 13.39 8.36 -23.81
C PRO A 102 12.86 9.53 -22.95
N GLN A 103 12.14 9.23 -21.86
CA GLN A 103 11.37 10.22 -21.09
C GLN A 103 12.22 11.11 -20.17
N GLY A 104 13.50 10.80 -19.99
CA GLY A 104 14.41 11.47 -19.07
C GLY A 104 14.24 10.99 -17.63
N LEU A 105 14.71 11.81 -16.68
CA LEU A 105 14.49 11.56 -15.27
C LEU A 105 12.99 11.60 -14.95
N PRO A 106 12.47 10.69 -14.11
CA PRO A 106 11.08 10.73 -13.70
C PRO A 106 10.75 12.08 -13.05
N THR A 107 9.50 12.52 -13.19
CA THR A 107 8.96 13.67 -12.46
C THR A 107 7.80 13.21 -11.59
N LEU A 108 7.09 14.13 -10.93
CA LEU A 108 5.89 13.79 -10.15
C LEU A 108 4.67 14.40 -10.83
N GLY A 109 4.15 13.74 -11.88
CA GLY A 109 3.17 14.30 -12.81
C GLY A 109 1.96 14.95 -12.13
N ASN A 110 1.44 14.36 -11.05
CA ASN A 110 0.33 14.94 -10.30
C ASN A 110 0.68 16.19 -9.49
N LEU A 111 1.94 16.37 -9.13
CA LEU A 111 2.42 17.37 -8.18
C LEU A 111 3.21 18.51 -8.84
N MET A 112 3.74 18.30 -10.05
CA MET A 112 4.55 19.28 -10.78
C MET A 112 3.95 20.67 -10.81
N LYS A 113 2.62 20.79 -10.94
CA LYS A 113 1.93 22.08 -11.01
C LYS A 113 1.92 22.87 -9.71
N TYR A 114 2.18 22.24 -8.56
CA TYR A 114 2.25 22.89 -7.25
C TYR A 114 3.69 23.07 -6.73
N LEU A 115 4.68 22.59 -7.49
CA LEU A 115 6.08 22.70 -7.14
C LEU A 115 6.68 23.98 -7.72
N PRO A 116 7.45 24.76 -6.92
CA PRO A 116 8.30 25.82 -7.45
C PRO A 116 9.21 25.27 -8.55
N ARG A 117 9.50 26.07 -9.59
CA ARG A 117 10.27 25.62 -10.77
C ARG A 117 11.62 25.01 -10.39
N GLU A 118 12.24 25.51 -9.33
CA GLU A 118 13.53 25.06 -8.81
C GLU A 118 13.46 23.68 -8.15
N GLN A 119 12.25 23.19 -7.84
CA GLN A 119 12.01 21.95 -7.12
C GLN A 119 11.37 20.85 -7.98
N GLN A 120 11.21 21.11 -9.27
CA GLN A 120 10.55 20.21 -10.23
C GLN A 120 11.41 19.01 -10.69
N SER A 121 12.63 18.85 -10.19
CA SER A 121 13.39 17.60 -10.38
C SER A 121 12.86 16.50 -9.44
N ALA A 122 12.84 15.22 -9.86
CA ALA A 122 12.30 14.11 -9.03
C ALA A 122 12.87 14.07 -7.60
N GLY A 123 14.19 14.21 -7.46
CA GLY A 123 14.87 14.14 -6.16
C GLY A 123 14.51 15.31 -5.24
N SER A 124 14.40 16.53 -5.78
CA SER A 124 13.97 17.71 -5.00
C SER A 124 12.48 17.65 -4.66
N ALA A 125 11.67 17.15 -5.58
CA ALA A 125 10.22 17.09 -5.45
C ALA A 125 9.82 16.17 -4.29
N ALA A 126 10.38 14.96 -4.20
CA ALA A 126 10.06 14.01 -3.13
C ALA A 126 10.39 14.55 -1.73
N GLY A 127 11.56 15.21 -1.58
CA GLY A 127 11.95 15.86 -0.32
C GLY A 127 11.04 17.04 0.04
N TYR A 128 10.64 17.85 -0.95
CA TYR A 128 9.73 18.97 -0.73
C TYR A 128 8.31 18.53 -0.37
N ILE A 129 7.78 17.50 -1.04
CA ILE A 129 6.45 16.99 -0.75
C ILE A 129 6.39 16.41 0.65
N ASN A 130 7.43 15.72 1.12
CA ASN A 130 7.51 15.27 2.50
C ASN A 130 7.36 16.44 3.49
N GLN A 131 7.97 17.59 3.22
CA GLN A 131 7.82 18.78 4.07
C GLN A 131 6.41 19.40 4.01
N ARG A 132 5.60 19.05 3.00
CA ARG A 132 4.24 19.54 2.79
C ARG A 132 3.15 18.51 3.13
N MET A 133 3.54 17.28 3.45
CA MET A 133 2.61 16.26 3.96
C MET A 133 2.03 16.77 5.27
N THR A 134 0.71 16.64 5.41
CA THR A 134 0.09 17.11 6.62
C THR A 134 0.53 16.28 7.82
N ARG A 135 0.95 16.97 8.87
CA ARG A 135 1.17 16.37 10.20
C ARG A 135 -0.09 16.38 11.06
N ARG A 136 -1.18 16.94 10.53
CA ARG A 136 -2.47 17.11 11.22
C ARG A 136 -3.56 16.32 10.49
N LEU A 137 -3.28 15.05 10.22
CA LEU A 137 -4.30 14.17 9.67
C LEU A 137 -5.20 13.69 10.82
N THR A 138 -6.43 14.19 10.84
CA THR A 138 -7.44 13.82 11.84
C THR A 138 -8.71 13.32 11.15
N TRP A 139 -9.59 12.66 11.89
CA TRP A 139 -10.86 12.16 11.37
C TRP A 139 -11.76 13.28 10.84
N GLU A 140 -11.67 14.50 11.37
CA GLU A 140 -12.38 15.68 10.85
C GLU A 140 -11.89 16.06 9.45
N VAL A 141 -10.58 15.95 9.19
CA VAL A 141 -10.03 16.20 7.85
C VAL A 141 -10.53 15.16 6.86
N LEU A 142 -10.61 13.88 7.26
CA LEU A 142 -11.16 12.83 6.40
C LEU A 142 -12.67 13.03 6.18
N ALA A 143 -13.42 13.52 7.18
CA ALA A 143 -14.82 13.87 7.04
C ALA A 143 -15.05 15.04 6.07
N ASP A 144 -14.20 16.07 6.07
CA ASP A 144 -14.23 17.14 5.06
C ASP A 144 -13.95 16.59 3.65
N ILE A 145 -12.97 15.68 3.51
CA ILE A 145 -12.70 15.01 2.23
C ILE A 145 -13.93 14.22 1.76
N ARG A 146 -14.58 13.45 2.65
CA ARG A 146 -15.81 12.72 2.34
C ARG A 146 -16.92 13.65 1.83
N GLN A 147 -17.12 14.80 2.46
CA GLN A 147 -18.17 15.75 2.06
C GLN A 147 -17.94 16.30 0.63
N ARG A 148 -16.68 16.42 0.22
CA ARG A 148 -16.29 16.95 -1.10
C ARG A 148 -16.22 15.88 -2.18
N TRP A 149 -15.88 14.65 -1.80
CA TRP A 149 -15.77 13.55 -2.74
C TRP A 149 -17.13 12.87 -2.94
N PRO A 150 -17.69 12.83 -4.17
CA PRO A 150 -18.99 12.18 -4.41
C PRO A 150 -18.88 10.67 -4.68
N GLY A 151 -17.70 10.16 -5.04
CA GLY A 151 -17.48 8.76 -5.39
C GLY A 151 -17.28 7.85 -4.16
N LYS A 152 -16.73 6.66 -4.38
CA LYS A 152 -16.37 5.75 -3.28
C LYS A 152 -15.17 6.29 -2.52
N LEU A 153 -15.20 6.24 -1.19
CA LEU A 153 -14.10 6.64 -0.32
C LEU A 153 -13.57 5.46 0.47
N LEU A 154 -12.28 5.16 0.31
CA LEU A 154 -11.56 4.14 1.07
C LEU A 154 -10.53 4.78 2.00
N VAL A 155 -10.49 4.35 3.26
CA VAL A 155 -9.43 4.75 4.20
C VAL A 155 -8.35 3.68 4.22
N LYS A 156 -7.14 4.04 3.79
CA LYS A 156 -5.98 3.13 3.70
C LYS A 156 -4.99 3.41 4.82
N GLY A 157 -4.67 2.37 5.59
CA GLY A 157 -3.74 2.45 6.73
C GLY A 157 -4.31 1.85 8.02
N ILE A 158 -5.42 1.12 7.92
CA ILE A 158 -6.15 0.57 9.07
C ILE A 158 -5.48 -0.73 9.53
N LEU A 159 -5.29 -0.88 10.84
CA LEU A 159 -4.68 -2.07 11.46
C LEU A 159 -5.43 -2.58 12.71
N ASN A 160 -6.52 -1.94 13.11
CA ASN A 160 -7.31 -2.29 14.30
C ASN A 160 -8.81 -2.00 14.06
N ALA A 161 -9.68 -2.55 14.93
CA ALA A 161 -11.11 -2.33 14.86
C ALA A 161 -11.54 -0.86 15.09
N GLU A 162 -10.90 -0.16 16.02
CA GLU A 162 -11.29 1.20 16.43
C GLU A 162 -11.22 2.18 15.25
N ASP A 163 -10.11 2.19 14.53
CA ASP A 163 -9.91 3.04 13.35
C ASP A 163 -10.86 2.64 12.21
N ALA A 164 -11.21 1.35 12.08
CA ALA A 164 -12.18 0.89 11.09
C ALA A 164 -13.60 1.41 11.38
N LEU A 165 -14.00 1.38 12.66
CA LEU A 165 -15.28 1.93 13.11
C LEU A 165 -15.34 3.44 12.96
N GLU A 166 -14.23 4.13 13.13
CA GLU A 166 -14.16 5.57 12.94
C GLU A 166 -14.19 5.97 11.45
N ALA A 167 -13.53 5.20 10.58
CA ALA A 167 -13.69 5.32 9.14
C ALA A 167 -15.16 5.14 8.71
N ARG A 168 -15.88 4.20 9.33
CA ARG A 168 -17.33 4.05 9.14
C ARG A 168 -18.09 5.29 9.59
N ARG A 169 -17.78 5.82 10.77
CA ARG A 169 -18.48 6.97 11.38
C ARG A 169 -18.43 8.21 10.48
N ILE A 170 -17.30 8.43 9.80
CA ILE A 170 -17.16 9.56 8.87
C ILE A 170 -17.78 9.30 7.49
N GLY A 171 -18.39 8.14 7.25
CA GLY A 171 -19.05 7.79 5.98
C GLY A 171 -18.12 7.26 4.90
N ALA A 172 -16.97 6.67 5.24
CA ALA A 172 -16.19 5.93 4.26
C ALA A 172 -16.98 4.71 3.75
N ASP A 173 -16.79 4.34 2.48
CA ASP A 173 -17.41 3.16 1.88
C ASP A 173 -16.62 1.88 2.17
N GLY A 174 -15.35 2.01 2.57
CA GLY A 174 -14.49 0.89 2.85
C GLY A 174 -13.16 1.26 3.49
N VAL A 175 -12.42 0.23 3.89
CA VAL A 175 -11.09 0.34 4.51
C VAL A 175 -10.10 -0.56 3.79
N VAL A 176 -8.82 -0.20 3.87
CA VAL A 176 -7.71 -1.04 3.43
C VAL A 176 -6.85 -1.39 4.63
N VAL A 177 -6.83 -2.68 4.97
CA VAL A 177 -5.95 -3.24 6.00
C VAL A 177 -4.53 -3.32 5.43
N THR A 178 -3.65 -2.45 5.91
CA THR A 178 -2.30 -2.29 5.38
C THR A 178 -1.33 -1.75 6.42
N ASN A 179 -0.08 -2.20 6.37
CA ASN A 179 1.05 -1.60 7.08
C ASN A 179 2.05 -0.95 6.09
N HIS A 180 1.54 -0.51 4.95
CA HIS A 180 2.30 0.10 3.86
C HIS A 180 3.41 -0.80 3.29
N GLY A 181 3.17 -2.11 3.24
CA GLY A 181 4.16 -3.10 2.83
C GLY A 181 5.40 -3.17 3.73
N GLY A 182 5.24 -2.86 5.03
CA GLY A 182 6.30 -2.87 6.04
C GLY A 182 7.30 -1.71 5.90
N ARG A 183 6.85 -0.54 5.41
CA ARG A 183 7.74 0.59 5.05
C ARG A 183 7.64 1.80 5.98
N GLN A 184 6.72 1.77 6.94
CA GLN A 184 6.32 2.92 7.74
C GLN A 184 6.65 2.75 9.22
N LEU A 185 5.94 1.86 9.92
CA LEU A 185 6.18 1.55 11.32
C LEU A 185 6.76 0.13 11.45
N ASP A 186 8.04 0.04 11.78
CA ASP A 186 8.68 -1.24 12.12
C ASP A 186 8.18 -1.69 13.49
N GLY A 187 7.62 -2.89 13.56
CA GLY A 187 6.84 -3.39 14.71
C GLY A 187 5.32 -3.36 14.52
N ALA A 188 4.81 -2.84 13.41
CA ALA A 188 3.40 -2.99 13.05
C ALA A 188 3.05 -4.48 12.82
N PRO A 189 1.82 -4.93 13.17
CA PRO A 189 1.41 -6.31 12.92
C PRO A 189 1.42 -6.65 11.43
N ALA A 190 1.53 -7.94 11.13
CA ALA A 190 1.23 -8.45 9.80
C ALA A 190 -0.25 -8.18 9.48
N THR A 191 -0.54 -7.74 8.26
CA THR A 191 -1.90 -7.31 7.88
C THR A 191 -2.89 -8.45 7.85
N LEU A 192 -2.45 -9.67 7.50
CA LEU A 192 -3.29 -10.87 7.56
C LEU A 192 -3.71 -11.19 9.00
N ASP A 193 -2.88 -10.86 9.99
CA ASP A 193 -3.22 -11.03 11.40
C ASP A 193 -4.18 -9.94 11.87
N ALA A 194 -4.02 -8.70 11.42
CA ALA A 194 -4.93 -7.59 11.75
C ALA A 194 -6.33 -7.75 11.08
N LEU A 195 -6.39 -8.40 9.92
CA LEU A 195 -7.59 -8.47 9.09
C LEU A 195 -8.85 -8.98 9.80
N PRO A 196 -8.84 -10.09 10.56
CA PRO A 196 -10.08 -10.64 11.12
C PRO A 196 -10.76 -9.67 12.10
N GLU A 197 -9.99 -8.96 12.92
CA GLU A 197 -10.53 -7.98 13.86
C GLU A 197 -11.22 -6.82 13.13
N VAL A 198 -10.62 -6.32 12.05
CA VAL A 198 -11.19 -5.25 11.22
C VAL A 198 -12.48 -5.71 10.54
N VAL A 199 -12.46 -6.90 9.92
CA VAL A 199 -13.64 -7.50 9.27
C VAL A 199 -14.78 -7.67 10.26
N ASP A 200 -14.50 -8.26 11.43
CA ASP A 200 -15.52 -8.54 12.44
C ASP A 200 -16.13 -7.23 13.01
N ALA A 201 -15.35 -6.14 13.07
CA ALA A 201 -15.81 -4.84 13.55
C ALA A 201 -16.76 -4.12 12.59
N VAL A 202 -16.48 -4.15 11.28
CA VAL A 202 -17.30 -3.43 10.29
C VAL A 202 -18.40 -4.29 9.65
N GLY A 203 -18.25 -5.62 9.67
CA GLY A 203 -19.21 -6.55 9.06
C GLY A 203 -19.54 -6.16 7.61
N ASP A 204 -20.81 -6.30 7.22
CA ASP A 204 -21.28 -5.99 5.87
C ASP A 204 -21.49 -4.49 5.62
N SER A 205 -21.18 -3.61 6.59
CA SER A 205 -21.43 -2.17 6.47
C SER A 205 -20.37 -1.42 5.67
N MET A 206 -19.23 -2.05 5.39
CA MET A 206 -18.11 -1.46 4.65
C MET A 206 -17.36 -2.50 3.84
N HIS A 207 -16.79 -2.07 2.72
CA HIS A 207 -15.84 -2.90 1.97
C HIS A 207 -14.51 -3.03 2.72
N VAL A 208 -13.96 -4.25 2.81
CA VAL A 208 -12.64 -4.49 3.42
C VAL A 208 -11.66 -5.04 2.39
N LEU A 209 -10.62 -4.28 2.09
CA LEU A 209 -9.52 -4.72 1.22
C LEU A 209 -8.26 -4.99 2.05
N LEU A 210 -7.34 -5.81 1.54
CA LEU A 210 -6.04 -6.07 2.17
C LEU A 210 -4.86 -5.77 1.24
N ASP A 211 -3.78 -5.20 1.79
CA ASP A 211 -2.47 -5.09 1.15
C ASP A 211 -1.38 -5.63 2.11
N SER A 212 -0.11 -5.51 1.72
CA SER A 212 1.10 -5.90 2.42
C SER A 212 1.34 -7.41 2.44
N GLY A 213 2.07 -7.89 1.42
CA GLY A 213 2.69 -9.22 1.46
C GLY A 213 2.14 -10.23 0.46
N ILE A 214 1.12 -9.88 -0.34
CA ILE A 214 0.57 -10.75 -1.39
C ILE A 214 1.63 -11.10 -2.43
N ARG A 215 2.02 -12.38 -2.53
CA ARG A 215 3.01 -12.86 -3.51
C ARG A 215 2.56 -14.11 -4.26
N ARG A 216 1.53 -14.80 -3.76
CA ARG A 216 0.96 -16.00 -4.36
C ARG A 216 -0.56 -15.94 -4.40
N GLY A 217 -1.16 -16.71 -5.31
CA GLY A 217 -2.62 -16.89 -5.33
C GLY A 217 -3.19 -17.44 -4.00
N SER A 218 -2.41 -18.22 -3.26
CA SER A 218 -2.76 -18.67 -1.90
C SER A 218 -2.86 -17.56 -0.87
N ASP A 219 -2.11 -16.48 -1.03
CA ASP A 219 -2.17 -15.35 -0.10
C ASP A 219 -3.47 -14.57 -0.32
N ILE A 220 -3.87 -14.44 -1.58
CA ILE A 220 -5.17 -13.88 -1.98
C ILE A 220 -6.29 -14.72 -1.37
N ALA A 221 -6.27 -16.04 -1.58
CA ALA A 221 -7.29 -16.94 -1.06
C ALA A 221 -7.39 -16.89 0.47
N LYS A 222 -6.27 -16.78 1.20
CA LYS A 222 -6.27 -16.62 2.67
C LYS A 222 -6.89 -15.30 3.11
N ALA A 223 -6.58 -14.19 2.43
CA ALA A 223 -7.18 -12.90 2.73
C ALA A 223 -8.71 -12.93 2.49
N VAL A 224 -9.15 -13.49 1.35
CA VAL A 224 -10.58 -13.65 1.05
C VAL A 224 -11.26 -14.56 2.06
N ALA A 225 -10.65 -15.71 2.40
CA ALA A 225 -11.18 -16.62 3.40
C ALA A 225 -11.35 -15.98 4.78
N LEU A 226 -10.56 -14.96 5.11
CA LEU A 226 -10.65 -14.23 6.37
C LEU A 226 -11.63 -13.04 6.34
N GLY A 227 -12.19 -12.73 5.16
CA GLY A 227 -13.25 -11.74 4.96
C GLY A 227 -12.84 -10.48 4.17
N ALA A 228 -11.65 -10.45 3.56
CA ALA A 228 -11.33 -9.39 2.61
C ALA A 228 -12.10 -9.59 1.29
N GLU A 229 -12.71 -8.55 0.75
CA GLU A 229 -13.37 -8.60 -0.56
C GLU A 229 -12.39 -8.65 -1.74
N GLY A 230 -11.17 -8.19 -1.49
CA GLY A 230 -10.12 -8.15 -2.49
C GLY A 230 -8.78 -7.76 -1.90
N VAL A 231 -7.74 -7.82 -2.72
CA VAL A 231 -6.38 -7.44 -2.33
C VAL A 231 -5.78 -6.42 -3.26
N LEU A 232 -4.88 -5.60 -2.74
CA LEU A 232 -4.03 -4.72 -3.52
C LEU A 232 -2.66 -5.38 -3.71
N CYS A 233 -2.11 -5.27 -4.92
CA CYS A 233 -0.80 -5.83 -5.27
C CYS A 233 0.21 -4.71 -5.52
N GLY A 234 1.14 -4.53 -4.57
CA GLY A 234 2.29 -3.63 -4.72
C GLY A 234 3.49 -4.29 -5.41
N ARG A 235 4.46 -4.78 -4.63
CA ARG A 235 5.76 -5.24 -5.17
C ARG A 235 5.65 -6.36 -6.23
N ALA A 236 4.66 -7.24 -6.13
CA ALA A 236 4.50 -8.36 -7.08
C ALA A 236 4.39 -7.86 -8.54
N THR A 237 3.56 -6.84 -8.79
CA THR A 237 3.39 -6.25 -10.11
C THR A 237 4.57 -5.36 -10.50
N LEU A 238 5.17 -4.65 -9.52
CA LEU A 238 6.37 -3.82 -9.75
C LEU A 238 7.60 -4.65 -10.15
N TYR A 239 7.76 -5.88 -9.64
CA TYR A 239 8.83 -6.76 -10.10
C TYR A 239 8.65 -7.15 -11.56
N GLY A 240 7.42 -7.46 -11.97
CA GLY A 240 7.08 -7.67 -13.37
C GLY A 240 7.39 -6.44 -14.23
N LEU A 241 6.97 -5.25 -13.78
CA LEU A 241 7.25 -3.98 -14.45
C LEU A 241 8.76 -3.74 -14.64
N ALA A 242 9.56 -3.98 -13.60
CA ALA A 242 11.00 -3.77 -13.64
C ALA A 242 11.71 -4.70 -14.65
N LEU A 243 11.24 -5.95 -14.78
CA LEU A 243 11.84 -6.95 -15.66
C LEU A 243 11.39 -6.81 -17.13
N GLY A 244 10.10 -6.57 -17.34
CA GLY A 244 9.45 -6.71 -18.65
C GLY A 244 8.46 -5.60 -19.01
N GLY A 245 8.48 -4.46 -18.31
CA GLY A 245 7.56 -3.35 -18.58
C GLY A 245 6.10 -3.76 -18.39
N GLU A 246 5.23 -3.26 -19.25
CA GLU A 246 3.80 -3.60 -19.26
C GLU A 246 3.57 -5.13 -19.33
N ALA A 247 4.27 -5.82 -20.25
CA ALA A 247 4.13 -7.27 -20.43
C ALA A 247 4.53 -8.05 -19.17
N GLY A 248 5.57 -7.60 -18.46
CA GLY A 248 5.99 -8.20 -17.21
C GLY A 248 5.00 -7.97 -16.06
N ALA A 249 4.45 -6.75 -15.94
CA ALA A 249 3.41 -6.45 -14.95
C ALA A 249 2.13 -7.26 -15.22
N ALA A 250 1.73 -7.35 -16.49
CA ALA A 250 0.64 -8.18 -16.98
C ALA A 250 0.85 -9.67 -16.63
N HIS A 251 2.04 -10.20 -16.89
CA HIS A 251 2.39 -11.58 -16.55
C HIS A 251 2.35 -11.84 -15.04
N ALA A 252 2.81 -10.91 -14.20
CA ALA A 252 2.71 -11.05 -12.75
C ALA A 252 1.26 -11.13 -12.27
N ILE A 253 0.35 -10.37 -12.87
CA ILE A 253 -1.10 -10.44 -12.58
C ILE A 253 -1.66 -11.79 -13.00
N ASP A 254 -1.34 -12.25 -14.22
CA ASP A 254 -1.82 -13.54 -14.74
C ASP A 254 -1.33 -14.70 -13.87
N LEU A 255 -0.07 -14.67 -13.42
CA LEU A 255 0.48 -15.69 -12.53
C LEU A 255 -0.28 -15.77 -11.18
N LEU A 256 -0.61 -14.62 -10.58
CA LEU A 256 -1.38 -14.58 -9.34
C LEU A 256 -2.79 -15.13 -9.55
N LYS A 257 -3.43 -14.77 -10.67
CA LYS A 257 -4.76 -15.25 -11.06
C LYS A 257 -4.75 -16.77 -11.30
N ASP A 258 -3.78 -17.29 -12.05
CA ASP A 258 -3.68 -18.71 -12.37
C ASP A 258 -3.41 -19.54 -11.12
N GLN A 259 -2.55 -19.05 -10.21
CA GLN A 259 -2.33 -19.70 -8.92
C GLN A 259 -3.59 -19.72 -8.05
N LEU A 260 -4.37 -18.64 -8.04
CA LEU A 260 -5.63 -18.57 -7.32
C LEU A 260 -6.65 -19.57 -7.90
N HIS A 261 -6.80 -19.60 -9.23
CA HIS A 261 -7.66 -20.56 -9.91
C HIS A 261 -7.23 -22.02 -9.65
N ASN A 262 -5.93 -22.32 -9.71
CA ASN A 262 -5.43 -23.65 -9.41
C ASN A 262 -5.77 -24.06 -7.97
N LEU A 263 -5.56 -23.16 -7.00
CA LEU A 263 -5.91 -23.42 -5.61
C LEU A 263 -7.41 -23.61 -5.41
N MET A 264 -8.24 -22.80 -6.05
CA MET A 264 -9.70 -22.94 -6.03
C MET A 264 -10.14 -24.32 -6.53
N ALA A 265 -9.53 -24.81 -7.62
CA ALA A 265 -9.78 -26.15 -8.13
C ALA A 265 -9.36 -27.24 -7.13
N GLN A 266 -8.19 -27.10 -6.48
CA GLN A 266 -7.71 -28.06 -5.47
C GLN A 266 -8.59 -28.09 -4.21
N LEU A 267 -9.19 -26.96 -3.82
CA LEU A 267 -10.12 -26.88 -2.70
C LEU A 267 -11.55 -27.32 -3.05
N GLY A 268 -11.85 -27.56 -4.34
CA GLY A 268 -13.22 -27.79 -4.80
C GLY A 268 -14.14 -26.58 -4.60
N ARG A 269 -13.60 -25.35 -4.73
CA ARG A 269 -14.32 -24.08 -4.54
C ARG A 269 -14.38 -23.31 -5.87
N PRO A 270 -15.40 -23.51 -6.71
CA PRO A 270 -15.47 -22.90 -8.05
C PRO A 270 -15.64 -21.37 -8.08
N THR A 271 -15.97 -20.73 -6.95
CA THR A 271 -16.27 -19.29 -6.87
C THR A 271 -15.60 -18.68 -5.65
N LEU A 272 -15.29 -17.38 -5.68
CA LEU A 272 -14.60 -16.69 -4.58
C LEU A 272 -15.46 -16.66 -3.31
N GLU A 273 -16.78 -16.60 -3.47
CA GLU A 273 -17.77 -16.59 -2.40
C GLU A 273 -17.75 -17.88 -1.56
N GLN A 274 -17.20 -18.96 -2.11
CA GLN A 274 -17.04 -20.23 -1.40
C GLN A 274 -15.66 -20.38 -0.73
N ILE A 275 -14.77 -19.41 -0.88
CA ILE A 275 -13.51 -19.33 -0.14
C ILE A 275 -13.80 -18.64 1.19
N ASP A 276 -13.88 -19.43 2.26
CA ASP A 276 -14.20 -18.94 3.60
C ASP A 276 -13.28 -19.55 4.67
N ARG A 277 -13.49 -19.15 5.94
CA ARG A 277 -12.70 -19.59 7.10
C ARG A 277 -12.65 -21.12 7.26
N ARG A 278 -13.59 -21.90 6.70
CA ARG A 278 -13.59 -23.38 6.74
C ARG A 278 -12.50 -23.98 5.86
N CYS A 279 -12.04 -23.25 4.84
CA CYS A 279 -10.89 -23.61 4.00
C CYS A 279 -9.55 -23.42 4.72
N LEU A 280 -9.55 -22.82 5.91
CA LEU A 280 -8.37 -22.57 6.71
C LEU A 280 -8.30 -23.52 7.91
N ARG A 281 -7.06 -23.78 8.33
CA ARG A 281 -6.72 -24.35 9.63
C ARG A 281 -5.58 -23.52 10.20
N ARG A 282 -5.70 -23.10 11.46
CA ARG A 282 -4.57 -22.48 12.15
C ARG A 282 -3.48 -23.51 12.32
N SER A 283 -2.25 -23.12 12.05
CA SER A 283 -1.10 -23.97 12.37
C SER A 283 -1.07 -24.15 13.89
N PRO A 284 -0.94 -25.39 14.42
CA PRO A 284 -0.75 -25.62 15.85
C PRO A 284 0.56 -25.02 16.37
N TYR A 285 1.46 -24.63 15.47
CA TYR A 285 2.72 -23.95 15.77
C TYR A 285 2.63 -22.42 15.69
N ALA A 286 1.46 -21.87 15.34
CA ALA A 286 1.22 -20.43 15.47
C ALA A 286 0.91 -20.13 16.93
N SER A 287 1.71 -19.25 17.55
CA SER A 287 1.53 -18.85 18.96
C SER A 287 0.07 -18.43 19.19
N PRO A 288 -0.62 -18.97 20.20
CA PRO A 288 -1.98 -18.53 20.51
C PRO A 288 -1.96 -17.03 20.80
N ARG A 289 -2.81 -16.26 20.11
CA ARG A 289 -3.17 -14.92 20.57
C ARG A 289 -3.83 -15.09 21.94
N GLY A 290 -3.10 -14.82 23.03
CA GLY A 290 -3.65 -14.90 24.38
C GLY A 290 -2.63 -15.28 25.44
N ASP A 291 -1.60 -16.05 25.08
CA ASP A 291 -0.47 -16.24 25.99
C ASP A 291 0.50 -15.09 25.73
N LEU A 292 0.67 -14.22 26.74
CA LEU A 292 1.88 -13.40 26.85
C LEU A 292 3.06 -14.31 26.48
N PRO A 293 4.07 -13.84 25.72
CA PRO A 293 5.28 -14.62 25.56
C PRO A 293 5.72 -14.99 26.97
N GLN A 294 5.56 -16.26 27.35
CA GLN A 294 6.18 -16.75 28.55
C GLN A 294 7.65 -16.52 28.24
N ARG A 295 8.28 -15.60 28.97
CA ARG A 295 9.73 -15.60 29.04
C ARG A 295 10.09 -17.07 29.25
N PRO A 296 10.99 -17.64 28.44
CA PRO A 296 11.60 -18.91 28.80
C PRO A 296 11.95 -18.77 30.27
N SER A 297 11.37 -19.64 31.11
CA SER A 297 11.36 -19.49 32.56
C SER A 297 12.65 -18.83 33.04
N ASP A 298 12.57 -17.82 33.91
CA ASP A 298 13.77 -17.19 34.49
C ASP A 298 14.70 -18.22 35.20
N THR A 299 14.26 -19.47 35.32
CA THR A 299 15.09 -20.64 35.59
C THR A 299 15.74 -21.20 34.32
N LEU A 300 17.05 -21.03 34.23
CA LEU A 300 17.93 -21.88 33.42
C LEU A 300 17.70 -23.37 33.76
N PRO A 301 18.07 -24.31 32.87
CA PRO A 301 18.11 -25.73 33.22
C PRO A 301 19.08 -25.90 34.40
N GLY A 302 18.54 -26.07 35.60
CA GLY A 302 19.32 -26.05 36.85
C GLY A 302 18.67 -25.33 38.03
N GLY A 303 17.63 -24.52 37.82
CA GLY A 303 16.87 -23.90 38.92
C GLY A 303 17.55 -22.69 39.59
N GLU A 304 18.61 -22.14 39.00
CA GLU A 304 19.28 -20.95 39.52
C GLU A 304 18.68 -19.68 38.90
N THR A 305 18.22 -18.77 39.76
CA THR A 305 17.84 -17.40 39.40
C THR A 305 19.09 -16.53 39.20
N PRO A 306 19.10 -15.60 38.23
CA PRO A 306 20.23 -14.69 38.00
C PRO A 306 20.34 -13.66 39.13
N GLY A 307 20.94 -14.09 40.23
CA GLY A 307 21.22 -13.31 41.43
C GLY A 307 22.31 -13.94 42.31
N ASP A 308 22.61 -15.23 42.10
CA ASP A 308 23.59 -15.99 42.88
C ASP A 308 24.80 -16.44 42.04
N VAL A 309 25.49 -15.50 41.38
CA VAL A 309 26.85 -15.74 40.89
C VAL A 309 27.76 -14.68 41.53
N PRO A 310 28.85 -15.09 42.22
CA PRO A 310 29.67 -14.21 43.06
C PRO A 310 30.41 -13.10 42.30
#